data_AF-A0A0U2NZ30-F1
#
_entry.id   AF-A0A0U2NZ30-F1
#
_cell.length_a   1.000
_cell.length_b   1.000
_cell.length_c   1.000
_cell.angle_alpha   90.00
_cell.angle_beta   90.00
_cell.angle_gamma   90.00
#
_symmetry.space_group_name_H-M   'P 1'
#
loop_
_entity.id
_entity.type
_entity.pdbx_description
1 polymer ?
#
loop_
_entity_poly.entity_id
_entity_poly.type
_entity_poly.pdbx_seq_one_letter_code
_entity_poly.pdbx_strand_id
1 'polypeptide(L)'
;IIQIITGLFLAMHYTSDSSTAFSSVAHITRDVNYGWMVRYLHANGASLFFMCMFLHIGRGMYYGSFLFLNTWNIGIILLLTTMATAFMGYVLPWGQMSFWGATVITNLLSAIPYIGPDLVQWIWGGFSVDKATLTRFFTFHFILPFIIAALASIHLLFLHDTGSNNPSGLTSDPDKVSFHPYYTIKDILGLIFLLLLLMSLTLFTPDLL
;
A
#
# COMPACT_ATOMS: atom_id res chain seq x y z
N ILE A 1 -7.51 5.24 -1.10
CA ILE A 1 -8.01 6.37 -1.93
C ILE A 1 -6.89 7.37 -2.24
N ILE A 2 -6.29 8.05 -1.24
CA ILE A 2 -5.18 9.01 -1.46
C ILE A 2 -4.11 8.44 -2.40
N GLN A 3 -3.63 7.23 -2.11
CA GLN A 3 -2.63 6.53 -2.93
C GLN A 3 -3.05 6.31 -4.39
N ILE A 4 -4.32 5.99 -4.65
CA ILE A 4 -4.83 5.80 -6.01
C ILE A 4 -4.86 7.13 -6.74
N ILE A 5 -5.35 8.19 -6.10
CA ILE A 5 -5.44 9.53 -6.71
C ILE A 5 -4.03 10.05 -7.01
N THR A 6 -3.17 10.14 -6.00
CA THR A 6 -1.80 10.64 -6.21
C THR A 6 -1.03 9.76 -7.19
N GLY A 7 -1.19 8.43 -7.10
CA GLY A 7 -0.57 7.48 -8.02
C GLY A 7 -0.99 7.67 -9.47
N LEU A 8 -2.29 7.91 -9.74
CA LEU A 8 -2.79 8.20 -11.08
C LEU A 8 -2.19 9.49 -11.65
N PHE A 9 -2.12 10.56 -10.86
CA PHE A 9 -1.50 11.82 -11.30
C PHE A 9 0.01 11.67 -11.56
N LEU A 10 0.72 10.88 -10.74
CA LEU A 10 2.13 10.56 -10.99
C LEU A 10 2.30 9.74 -12.27
N ALA A 11 1.43 8.75 -12.49
CA ALA A 11 1.46 7.87 -13.66
C ALA A 11 1.27 8.63 -14.99
N MET A 12 0.55 9.76 -14.99
CA MET A 12 0.38 10.61 -16.18
C MET A 12 1.70 11.25 -16.66
N HIS A 13 2.72 11.31 -15.80
CA HIS A 13 4.00 11.96 -16.07
C HIS A 13 5.21 11.01 -15.97
N TYR A 14 5.00 9.79 -15.48
CA TYR A 14 6.05 8.79 -15.30
C TYR A 14 6.30 7.98 -16.57
N THR A 15 7.56 7.59 -16.80
CA THR A 15 7.94 6.69 -17.91
C THR A 15 8.65 5.45 -17.38
N SER A 16 8.14 4.26 -17.68
CA SER A 16 8.70 2.98 -17.22
C SER A 16 9.81 2.43 -18.14
N ASP A 17 10.77 3.26 -18.52
CA ASP A 17 11.98 2.85 -19.25
C ASP A 17 13.20 3.05 -18.36
N SER A 18 14.14 2.09 -18.30
CA SER A 18 15.29 2.16 -17.38
C SER A 18 16.19 3.37 -17.64
N SER A 19 16.18 3.92 -18.86
CA SER A 19 16.94 5.13 -19.21
C SER A 19 16.26 6.44 -18.78
N THR A 20 14.93 6.45 -18.60
CA THR A 20 14.16 7.68 -18.30
C THR A 20 13.34 7.62 -17.01
N ALA A 21 13.26 6.48 -16.32
CA ALA A 21 12.45 6.34 -15.11
C ALA A 21 12.86 7.33 -14.02
N PHE A 22 14.15 7.36 -13.66
CA PHE A 22 14.67 8.27 -12.64
C PHE A 22 14.50 9.75 -13.05
N SER A 23 14.80 10.09 -14.31
CA SER A 23 14.66 11.47 -14.81
C SER A 23 13.20 11.90 -14.91
N SER A 24 12.25 11.00 -15.21
CA SER A 24 10.82 11.30 -15.21
C SER A 24 10.30 11.63 -13.80
N VAL A 25 10.78 10.94 -12.76
CA VAL A 25 10.46 11.27 -11.36
C VAL A 25 11.08 12.60 -10.94
N ALA A 26 12.29 12.91 -11.41
CA ALA A 26 12.91 14.22 -11.20
C ALA A 26 12.12 15.34 -11.89
N HIS A 27 11.68 15.13 -13.12
CA HIS A 27 10.82 16.04 -13.88
C HIS A 27 9.47 16.28 -13.17
N ILE A 28 8.82 15.23 -12.66
CA ILE A 28 7.61 15.36 -11.82
C ILE A 28 7.86 16.31 -10.65
N THR A 29 9.01 16.15 -9.97
CA THR A 29 9.30 16.93 -8.77
C THR A 29 9.62 18.39 -9.10
N ARG A 30 10.27 18.65 -10.24
CA ARG A 30 10.87 19.96 -10.54
C ARG A 30 10.04 20.82 -11.50
N ASP A 31 9.38 20.20 -12.46
CA ASP A 31 8.82 20.89 -13.62
C ASP A 31 7.29 20.79 -13.70
N VAL A 32 6.69 19.76 -13.09
CA VAL A 32 5.23 19.62 -13.03
C VAL A 32 4.67 20.47 -11.90
N ASN A 33 3.64 21.28 -12.21
CA ASN A 33 2.94 22.11 -11.22
C ASN A 33 2.44 21.27 -10.05
N TYR A 34 2.88 21.60 -8.83
CA TYR A 34 2.60 20.84 -7.60
C TYR A 34 3.06 19.37 -7.62
N GLY A 35 3.87 18.95 -8.60
CA GLY A 35 4.28 17.56 -8.75
C GLY A 35 5.16 17.08 -7.58
N TRP A 36 5.99 17.94 -6.99
CA TRP A 36 6.70 17.65 -5.74
C TRP A 36 5.74 17.25 -4.61
N MET A 37 4.65 18.01 -4.44
CA MET A 37 3.69 17.77 -3.36
C MET A 37 2.95 16.45 -3.59
N VAL A 38 2.50 16.19 -4.83
CA VAL A 38 1.84 14.92 -5.18
C VAL A 38 2.77 13.73 -4.97
N ARG A 39 4.05 13.86 -5.37
CA ARG A 39 5.07 12.81 -5.18
C ARG A 39 5.28 12.52 -3.69
N TYR A 40 5.48 13.55 -2.87
CA TYR A 40 5.73 13.36 -1.44
C TYR A 40 4.48 12.92 -0.67
N LEU A 41 3.28 13.31 -1.08
CA LEU A 41 2.02 12.76 -0.56
C LEU A 41 1.91 11.26 -0.86
N HIS A 42 2.28 10.84 -2.07
CA HIS A 42 2.27 9.42 -2.45
C HIS A 42 3.28 8.62 -1.60
N ALA A 43 4.54 9.08 -1.55
CA ALA A 43 5.61 8.44 -0.80
C ALA A 43 5.32 8.37 0.71
N ASN A 44 5.10 9.50 1.39
CA ASN A 44 4.83 9.52 2.83
C ASN A 44 3.49 8.85 3.17
N GLY A 45 2.51 8.93 2.26
CA GLY A 45 1.24 8.25 2.42
C GLY A 45 1.37 6.73 2.37
N ALA A 46 2.39 6.16 1.71
CA ALA A 46 2.67 4.73 1.73
C ALA A 46 3.13 4.28 3.13
N SER A 47 4.05 5.03 3.75
CA SER A 47 4.49 4.79 5.13
C SER A 47 3.33 4.89 6.13
N LEU A 48 2.48 5.90 5.96
CA LEU A 48 1.30 6.08 6.81
C LEU A 48 0.27 4.94 6.60
N PHE A 49 0.15 4.41 5.38
CA PHE A 49 -0.69 3.24 5.10
C PHE A 49 -0.24 2.03 5.94
N PHE A 50 1.06 1.73 5.97
CA PHE A 50 1.59 0.64 6.78
C PHE A 50 1.45 0.89 8.28
N MET A 51 1.66 2.13 8.74
CA MET A 51 1.39 2.47 10.13
C MET A 51 -0.07 2.16 10.51
N CYS A 52 -1.04 2.59 9.71
CA CYS A 52 -2.45 2.28 9.94
C CYS A 52 -2.73 0.78 9.90
N MET A 53 -2.12 0.04 8.97
CA MET A 53 -2.28 -1.42 8.87
C MET A 53 -1.74 -2.13 10.10
N PHE A 54 -0.55 -1.78 10.57
CA PHE A 54 0.02 -2.40 11.77
C PHE A 54 -0.79 -2.11 13.02
N LEU A 55 -1.28 -0.87 13.18
CA LEU A 55 -2.23 -0.53 14.25
C LEU A 55 -3.54 -1.33 14.14
N HIS A 56 -4.06 -1.49 12.92
CA HIS A 56 -5.29 -2.24 12.67
C HIS A 56 -5.13 -3.74 13.02
N ILE A 57 -4.02 -4.35 12.60
CA ILE A 57 -3.66 -5.74 12.93
C ILE A 57 -3.45 -5.89 14.44
N GLY A 58 -2.71 -4.96 15.06
CA GLY A 58 -2.48 -4.94 16.50
C GLY A 58 -3.77 -4.89 17.31
N ARG A 59 -4.71 -4.02 16.91
CA ARG A 59 -6.08 -3.97 17.48
C ARG A 59 -6.78 -5.32 17.33
N GLY A 60 -6.70 -5.92 16.16
CA GLY A 60 -7.34 -7.20 15.88
C GLY A 60 -6.81 -8.34 16.75
N MET A 61 -5.50 -8.38 16.98
CA MET A 61 -4.87 -9.34 17.90
C MET A 61 -5.27 -9.06 19.35
N TYR A 62 -5.15 -7.81 19.80
CA TYR A 62 -5.38 -7.43 21.19
C TYR A 62 -6.82 -7.71 21.66
N TYR A 63 -7.81 -7.43 20.82
CA TYR A 63 -9.24 -7.63 21.16
C TYR A 63 -9.80 -8.96 20.66
N GLY A 64 -8.99 -9.89 20.14
CA GLY A 64 -9.50 -11.19 19.67
C GLY A 64 -10.37 -11.12 18.41
N SER A 65 -10.24 -10.05 17.60
CA SER A 65 -11.05 -9.88 16.38
C SER A 65 -10.66 -10.87 15.26
N PHE A 66 -9.50 -11.54 15.38
CA PHE A 66 -9.09 -12.63 14.48
C PHE A 66 -10.03 -13.84 14.53
N LEU A 67 -10.90 -13.94 15.54
CA LEU A 67 -11.94 -14.98 15.62
C LEU A 67 -12.98 -14.85 14.50
N PHE A 68 -13.12 -13.67 13.87
CA PHE A 68 -13.90 -13.51 12.65
C PHE A 68 -13.10 -14.00 11.44
N LEU A 69 -13.03 -15.33 11.29
CA LEU A 69 -12.08 -16.00 10.39
C LEU A 69 -12.14 -15.50 8.93
N ASN A 70 -13.33 -15.30 8.37
CA ASN A 70 -13.47 -14.81 6.99
C ASN A 70 -12.89 -13.40 6.84
N THR A 71 -13.30 -12.48 7.70
CA THR A 71 -12.82 -11.10 7.75
C THR A 71 -11.30 -11.06 7.98
N TRP A 72 -10.79 -11.85 8.94
CA TRP A 72 -9.38 -11.93 9.27
C TRP A 72 -8.52 -12.47 8.12
N ASN A 73 -8.94 -13.55 7.47
CA ASN A 73 -8.21 -14.15 6.36
C ASN A 73 -8.17 -13.22 5.14
N ILE A 74 -9.26 -12.51 4.82
CA ILE A 74 -9.21 -11.45 3.80
C ILE A 74 -8.28 -10.31 4.24
N GLY A 75 -8.23 -9.98 5.54
CA GLY A 75 -7.27 -9.03 6.11
C GLY A 75 -5.80 -9.43 5.87
N ILE A 76 -5.46 -10.71 5.99
CA ILE A 76 -4.13 -11.22 5.66
C ILE A 76 -3.83 -11.07 4.16
N ILE A 77 -4.79 -11.39 3.29
CA ILE A 77 -4.62 -11.22 1.83
C ILE A 77 -4.42 -9.73 1.49
N LEU A 78 -5.17 -8.83 2.12
CA LEU A 78 -5.00 -7.38 2.00
C LEU A 78 -3.59 -6.92 2.42
N LEU A 79 -3.08 -7.46 3.54
CA LEU A 79 -1.71 -7.20 3.99
C LEU A 79 -0.69 -7.59 2.93
N LEU A 80 -0.72 -8.84 2.47
CA LEU A 80 0.24 -9.35 1.49
C LEU A 80 0.15 -8.62 0.15
N THR A 81 -1.06 -8.30 -0.31
CA THR A 81 -1.28 -7.56 -1.57
C THR A 81 -0.75 -6.12 -1.46
N THR A 82 -0.95 -5.47 -0.31
CA THR A 82 -0.40 -4.13 -0.04
C THR A 82 1.12 -4.14 0.04
N MET A 83 1.72 -5.16 0.67
CA MET A 83 3.17 -5.36 0.70
C MET A 83 3.76 -5.51 -0.70
N ALA A 84 3.16 -6.35 -1.55
CA ALA A 84 3.58 -6.49 -2.93
C ALA A 84 3.46 -5.17 -3.70
N THR A 85 2.33 -4.47 -3.54
CA THR A 85 2.08 -3.17 -4.19
C THR A 85 3.14 -2.14 -3.81
N ALA A 86 3.41 -1.97 -2.52
CA ALA A 86 4.38 -0.99 -2.04
C ALA A 86 5.81 -1.33 -2.44
N PHE A 87 6.19 -2.61 -2.38
CA PHE A 87 7.48 -3.07 -2.87
C PHE A 87 7.70 -2.70 -4.34
N MET A 88 6.75 -3.03 -5.22
CA MET A 88 6.86 -2.69 -6.64
C MET A 88 6.86 -1.18 -6.88
N GLY A 89 6.06 -0.42 -6.12
CA GLY A 89 6.06 1.04 -6.16
C GLY A 89 7.42 1.65 -5.83
N TYR A 90 8.11 1.09 -4.83
CA TYR A 90 9.45 1.53 -4.43
C TYR A 90 10.53 1.25 -5.49
N VAL A 91 10.29 0.32 -6.41
CA VAL A 91 11.20 0.04 -7.53
C VAL A 91 11.11 1.11 -8.63
N LEU A 92 9.94 1.73 -8.81
CA LEU A 92 9.65 2.62 -9.95
C LEU A 92 10.56 3.84 -10.09
N PRO A 93 11.02 4.52 -9.01
CA PRO A 93 11.97 5.62 -9.13
C PRO A 93 13.32 5.22 -9.72
N TRP A 94 13.64 3.93 -9.76
CA TRP A 94 14.87 3.38 -10.34
C TRP A 94 16.17 3.98 -9.76
N GLY A 95 16.15 4.30 -8.46
CA GLY A 95 17.35 4.68 -7.70
C GLY A 95 18.18 3.46 -7.27
N GLN A 96 19.33 3.70 -6.63
CA GLN A 96 20.21 2.63 -6.15
C GLN A 96 19.48 1.65 -5.21
N MET A 97 18.79 2.17 -4.19
CA MET A 97 18.04 1.33 -3.24
C MET A 97 16.88 0.60 -3.92
N SER A 98 16.22 1.23 -4.89
CA SER A 98 15.17 0.61 -5.70
C SER A 98 15.69 -0.61 -6.45
N PHE A 99 16.81 -0.46 -7.17
CA PHE A 99 17.40 -1.51 -8.00
C PHE A 99 17.96 -2.67 -7.16
N TRP A 100 18.77 -2.36 -6.14
CA TRP A 100 19.35 -3.39 -5.28
C TRP A 100 18.31 -4.07 -4.40
N GLY A 101 17.32 -3.32 -3.92
CA GLY A 101 16.17 -3.87 -3.20
C GLY A 101 15.39 -4.86 -4.06
N ALA A 102 15.09 -4.49 -5.31
CA ALA A 102 14.44 -5.39 -6.26
C ALA A 102 15.26 -6.67 -6.47
N THR A 103 16.56 -6.52 -6.71
CA THR A 103 17.49 -7.63 -6.97
C THR A 103 17.52 -8.61 -5.79
N VAL A 104 17.77 -8.12 -4.57
CA VAL A 104 17.90 -8.97 -3.38
C VAL A 104 16.58 -9.65 -3.02
N ILE A 105 15.48 -8.89 -2.97
CA ILE A 105 14.17 -9.41 -2.51
C ILE A 105 13.64 -10.47 -3.48
N THR A 106 13.65 -10.20 -4.78
CA THR A 106 13.13 -11.18 -5.76
C THR A 106 14.01 -12.42 -5.84
N ASN A 107 15.32 -12.29 -5.65
CA ASN A 107 16.23 -13.42 -5.68
C ASN A 107 16.08 -14.39 -4.49
N LEU A 108 15.34 -14.01 -3.43
CA LEU A 108 14.97 -14.95 -2.36
C LEU A 108 14.18 -16.15 -2.88
N LEU A 109 13.45 -15.99 -4.00
CA LEU A 109 12.72 -17.07 -4.64
C LEU A 109 13.64 -18.14 -5.27
N SER A 110 14.91 -17.83 -5.51
CA SER A 110 15.90 -18.80 -6.01
C SER A 110 16.15 -19.95 -5.04
N ALA A 111 15.83 -19.76 -3.75
CA ALA A 111 15.95 -20.78 -2.72
C ALA A 111 14.87 -21.87 -2.80
N ILE A 112 13.83 -21.71 -3.65
CA ILE A 112 12.82 -22.76 -3.85
C ILE A 112 13.46 -23.92 -4.63
N PRO A 113 13.43 -25.16 -4.09
CA PRO A 113 14.04 -26.31 -4.75
C PRO A 113 13.48 -26.55 -6.15
N TYR A 114 14.36 -26.94 -7.07
CA TYR A 114 14.09 -27.31 -8.47
C TYR A 114 13.64 -26.17 -9.39
N ILE A 115 12.71 -25.31 -8.97
CA ILE A 115 12.08 -24.27 -9.82
C ILE A 115 12.52 -22.84 -9.50
N GLY A 116 13.29 -22.63 -8.44
CA GLY A 116 13.64 -21.30 -7.93
C GLY A 116 14.33 -20.39 -8.97
N PRO A 117 15.45 -20.81 -9.58
CA PRO A 117 16.15 -20.00 -10.58
C PRO A 117 15.27 -19.63 -11.79
N ASP A 118 14.46 -20.57 -12.28
CA ASP A 118 13.54 -20.33 -13.40
C ASP A 118 12.46 -19.32 -13.03
N LEU A 119 11.91 -19.39 -11.80
CA LEU A 119 10.92 -18.45 -11.30
C LEU A 119 11.48 -17.02 -11.20
N VAL A 120 12.72 -16.87 -10.73
CA VAL A 120 13.39 -15.56 -10.63
C VAL A 120 13.59 -14.96 -12.02
N GLN A 121 14.15 -15.72 -12.96
CA GLN A 121 14.37 -15.25 -14.34
C GLN A 121 13.04 -14.95 -15.04
N TRP A 122 11.99 -15.72 -14.76
CA TRP A 122 10.65 -15.45 -15.28
C TRP A 122 10.09 -14.13 -14.74
N ILE A 123 10.23 -13.86 -13.44
CA ILE A 123 9.81 -12.59 -12.82
C ILE A 123 10.61 -11.42 -13.38
N TRP A 124 11.91 -11.56 -13.62
CA TRP A 124 12.72 -10.51 -14.23
C TRP A 124 12.44 -10.34 -15.72
N GLY A 125 12.12 -11.44 -16.42
CA GLY A 125 12.08 -11.47 -17.88
C GLY A 125 13.47 -11.38 -18.50
N GLY A 126 14.47 -11.93 -17.83
CA GLY A 126 15.88 -11.86 -18.21
C GLY A 126 16.78 -12.43 -17.12
N PHE A 127 18.09 -12.26 -17.29
CA PHE A 127 19.10 -12.79 -16.35
C PHE A 127 19.35 -11.90 -15.12
N SER A 128 18.81 -10.69 -15.13
CA SER A 128 18.92 -9.72 -14.04
C SER A 128 17.71 -8.78 -14.03
N VAL A 129 17.54 -8.03 -12.95
CA VAL A 129 16.62 -6.89 -12.91
C VAL A 129 17.05 -5.86 -13.98
N ASP A 130 16.15 -5.53 -14.92
CA ASP A 130 16.41 -4.59 -16.02
C ASP A 130 15.08 -3.96 -16.52
N LYS A 131 15.09 -3.33 -17.70
CA LYS A 131 13.93 -2.69 -18.35
C LYS A 131 12.68 -3.56 -18.34
N ALA A 132 12.79 -4.85 -18.68
CA ALA A 132 11.65 -5.76 -18.70
C ALA A 132 10.99 -5.90 -17.32
N THR A 133 11.78 -5.90 -16.24
CA THR A 133 11.32 -5.92 -14.84
C THR A 133 10.63 -4.61 -14.46
N LEU A 134 11.19 -3.47 -14.85
CA LEU A 134 10.64 -2.17 -14.52
C LEU A 134 9.26 -1.95 -15.16
N THR A 135 9.13 -2.24 -16.45
CA THR A 135 7.86 -2.06 -17.18
C THR A 135 6.74 -2.91 -16.57
N ARG A 136 7.00 -4.19 -16.24
CA ARG A 136 5.98 -5.05 -15.63
C ARG A 136 5.67 -4.64 -14.19
N PHE A 137 6.65 -4.20 -13.42
CA PHE A 137 6.41 -3.73 -12.04
C PHE A 137 5.56 -2.47 -12.03
N PHE A 138 5.73 -1.57 -13.00
CA PHE A 138 4.81 -0.45 -13.18
C PHE A 138 3.37 -0.94 -13.44
N THR A 139 3.17 -1.87 -14.38
CA THR A 139 1.85 -2.43 -14.67
C THR A 139 1.21 -3.11 -13.46
N PHE A 140 1.97 -3.94 -12.73
CA PHE A 140 1.47 -4.60 -11.52
C PHE A 140 1.17 -3.60 -10.40
N HIS A 141 2.08 -2.65 -10.14
CA HIS A 141 1.87 -1.59 -9.16
C HIS A 141 0.64 -0.74 -9.49
N PHE A 142 0.34 -0.53 -10.78
CA PHE A 142 -0.84 0.22 -11.21
C PHE A 142 -2.15 -0.54 -10.95
N ILE A 143 -2.22 -1.84 -11.26
CA ILE A 143 -3.46 -2.62 -11.15
C ILE A 143 -3.78 -3.07 -9.72
N LEU A 144 -2.77 -3.42 -8.92
CA LEU A 144 -2.97 -3.99 -7.59
C LEU A 144 -3.75 -3.07 -6.61
N PRO A 145 -3.59 -1.74 -6.58
CA PRO A 145 -4.42 -0.85 -5.76
C PRO A 145 -5.93 -1.00 -6.02
N PHE A 146 -6.35 -1.30 -7.25
CA PHE A 146 -7.75 -1.54 -7.58
C PHE A 146 -8.22 -2.92 -7.10
N ILE A 147 -7.35 -3.93 -7.16
CA ILE A 147 -7.60 -5.24 -6.55
C ILE A 147 -7.72 -5.11 -5.02
N ILE A 148 -6.87 -4.29 -4.38
CA ILE A 148 -6.98 -3.98 -2.95
C ILE A 148 -8.32 -3.33 -2.63
N ALA A 149 -8.83 -2.41 -3.45
CA ALA A 149 -10.15 -1.81 -3.24
C ALA A 149 -11.29 -2.84 -3.33
N ALA A 150 -11.21 -3.79 -4.26
CA ALA A 150 -12.17 -4.89 -4.36
C ALA A 150 -12.08 -5.83 -3.13
N LEU A 151 -10.88 -6.22 -2.72
CA LEU A 151 -10.65 -7.03 -1.52
C LEU A 151 -11.13 -6.32 -0.24
N ALA A 152 -10.95 -5.00 -0.13
CA ALA A 152 -11.43 -4.21 1.00
C ALA A 152 -12.97 -4.20 1.05
N SER A 153 -13.64 -4.21 -0.10
CA SER A 153 -15.10 -4.33 -0.16
C SER A 153 -15.57 -5.71 0.32
N ILE A 154 -14.87 -6.78 -0.05
CA ILE A 154 -15.13 -8.15 0.43
C ILE A 154 -14.85 -8.27 1.93
N HIS A 155 -13.77 -7.64 2.41
CA HIS A 155 -13.44 -7.58 3.84
C HIS A 155 -14.57 -6.95 4.66
N LEU A 156 -15.13 -5.84 4.18
CA LEU A 156 -16.26 -5.16 4.82
C LEU A 156 -17.55 -5.97 4.71
N LEU A 157 -17.77 -6.69 3.61
CA LEU A 157 -18.92 -7.58 3.45
C LEU A 157 -18.94 -8.65 4.57
N PHE A 158 -17.83 -9.38 4.76
CA PHE A 158 -17.74 -10.37 5.83
C PHE A 158 -17.81 -9.76 7.23
N LEU A 159 -17.31 -8.53 7.41
CA LEU A 159 -17.49 -7.81 8.67
C LEU A 159 -18.96 -7.47 8.93
N HIS A 160 -19.73 -7.14 7.90
CA HIS A 160 -21.15 -6.82 8.03
C HIS A 160 -22.01 -8.04 8.35
N ASP A 161 -21.57 -9.25 7.99
CA ASP A 161 -22.26 -10.49 8.35
C ASP A 161 -22.29 -10.73 9.87
N THR A 162 -21.20 -10.38 10.58
CA THR A 162 -21.09 -10.58 12.03
C THR A 162 -21.33 -9.30 12.85
N GLY A 163 -21.10 -8.13 12.24
CA GLY A 163 -20.93 -6.88 12.96
C GLY A 163 -19.53 -6.73 13.57
N SER A 164 -19.26 -5.55 14.13
CA SER A 164 -17.98 -5.22 14.77
C SER A 164 -17.82 -5.90 16.13
N ASN A 165 -16.57 -6.25 16.47
CA ASN A 165 -16.17 -6.56 17.84
C ASN A 165 -16.08 -5.26 18.68
N ASN A 166 -16.02 -5.38 20.00
CA ASN A 166 -15.86 -4.27 20.94
C ASN A 166 -14.81 -4.59 22.02
N PRO A 167 -14.30 -3.57 22.76
CA PRO A 167 -13.21 -3.76 23.71
C PRO A 167 -13.47 -4.76 24.84
N SER A 168 -14.72 -5.03 25.19
CA SER A 168 -15.06 -5.99 26.27
C SER A 168 -15.05 -7.45 25.81
N GLY A 169 -15.11 -7.71 24.50
CA GLY A 169 -15.26 -9.05 23.93
C GLY A 169 -16.63 -9.71 24.17
N LEU A 170 -17.56 -9.04 24.86
CA LEU A 170 -18.93 -9.52 25.08
C LEU A 170 -19.84 -9.16 23.89
N THR A 171 -21.00 -9.81 23.78
CA THR A 171 -22.00 -9.41 22.77
C THR A 171 -22.44 -7.96 23.02
N SER A 172 -22.47 -7.17 21.94
CA SER A 172 -22.87 -5.76 21.96
C SER A 172 -24.32 -5.54 21.53
N ASP A 173 -25.06 -6.60 21.16
CA ASP A 173 -26.44 -6.50 20.67
C ASP A 173 -27.38 -5.68 21.58
N PRO A 174 -27.29 -5.75 22.92
CA PRO A 174 -28.16 -4.97 23.79
C PRO A 174 -27.91 -3.45 23.77
N ASP A 175 -26.76 -2.99 23.28
CA ASP A 175 -26.30 -1.60 23.35
C ASP A 175 -25.75 -1.10 21.99
N LYS A 176 -26.39 -1.50 20.90
CA LYS A 176 -26.05 -1.01 19.56
C LYS A 176 -26.58 0.40 19.34
N VAL A 177 -25.75 1.25 18.76
CA VAL A 177 -26.13 2.58 18.25
C VAL A 177 -26.03 2.62 16.72
N SER A 178 -26.74 3.56 16.11
CA SER A 178 -26.61 3.83 14.68
C SER A 178 -25.20 4.31 14.33
N PHE A 179 -24.67 3.93 13.16
CA PHE A 179 -23.36 4.40 12.72
C PHE A 179 -23.31 5.93 12.58
N HIS A 180 -24.35 6.52 11.99
CA HIS A 180 -24.54 7.96 11.93
C HIS A 180 -25.45 8.42 13.09
N PRO A 181 -25.11 9.50 13.82
CA PRO A 181 -23.94 10.37 13.64
C PRO A 181 -22.68 9.90 14.38
N TYR A 182 -22.82 8.95 15.30
CA TYR A 182 -21.81 8.64 16.32
C TYR A 182 -20.43 8.27 15.77
N TYR A 183 -20.36 7.29 14.88
CA TYR A 183 -19.09 6.86 14.29
C TYR A 183 -18.69 7.74 13.11
N THR A 184 -19.65 8.33 12.38
CA THR A 184 -19.33 9.28 11.30
C THR A 184 -18.50 10.47 11.82
N ILE A 185 -18.91 11.11 12.91
CA ILE A 185 -18.16 12.26 13.46
C ILE A 185 -16.80 11.83 14.04
N LYS A 186 -16.75 10.66 14.69
CA LYS A 186 -15.52 10.11 15.24
C LYS A 186 -14.50 9.79 14.13
N ASP A 187 -14.96 9.23 13.03
CA ASP A 187 -14.11 8.88 11.90
C ASP A 187 -13.61 10.12 11.15
N ILE A 188 -14.44 11.17 11.03
CA ILE A 188 -14.01 12.47 10.49
C ILE A 188 -12.89 13.07 11.35
N LEU A 189 -13.03 13.03 12.68
CA LEU A 189 -12.00 13.51 13.59
C LEU A 189 -10.69 12.71 13.44
N GLY A 190 -10.79 11.38 13.35
CA GLY A 190 -9.64 10.51 13.09
C GLY A 190 -8.95 10.83 11.75
N LEU A 191 -9.73 11.08 10.70
CA LEU A 191 -9.22 11.48 9.39
C LEU A 191 -8.49 12.83 9.45
N ILE A 192 -9.00 13.82 10.20
CA ILE A 192 -8.33 15.11 10.38
C ILE A 192 -6.95 14.90 10.98
N PHE A 193 -6.82 14.09 12.05
CA PHE A 193 -5.50 13.80 12.64
C PHE A 193 -4.56 13.10 11.67
N LEU A 194 -5.07 12.13 10.90
CA LEU A 194 -4.29 11.40 9.90
C LEU A 194 -3.76 12.35 8.81
N LEU A 195 -4.62 13.25 8.32
CA LEU A 195 -4.24 14.25 7.32
C LEU A 195 -3.25 15.26 7.90
N LEU A 196 -3.40 15.67 9.15
CA LEU A 196 -2.49 16.60 9.81
C LEU A 196 -1.08 16.01 9.89
N LEU A 197 -0.97 14.72 10.25
CA LEU A 197 0.31 13.98 10.26
C LEU A 197 0.89 13.82 8.84
N LEU A 198 0.06 13.45 7.85
CA LEU A 198 0.52 13.30 6.47
C LEU A 198 1.05 14.62 5.90
N MET A 199 0.32 15.71 6.13
CA MET A 199 0.71 17.05 5.67
C MET A 199 1.93 17.55 6.42
N SER A 200 2.07 17.27 7.73
CA SER A 200 3.27 17.68 8.47
C SER A 200 4.53 16.99 7.94
N LEU A 201 4.45 15.68 7.66
CA LEU A 201 5.56 14.94 7.04
C LEU A 201 5.87 15.52 5.65
N THR A 202 4.85 15.69 4.81
CA THR A 202 5.03 16.13 3.42
C THR A 202 5.56 17.56 3.31
N LEU A 203 5.16 18.47 4.19
CA LEU A 203 5.52 19.89 4.10
C LEU A 203 6.77 20.28 4.87
N PHE A 204 7.05 19.63 6.00
CA PHE A 204 8.17 20.01 6.88
C PHE A 204 9.34 19.03 6.83
N THR A 205 9.09 17.72 6.68
CA THR A 205 10.13 16.68 6.72
C THR A 205 9.88 15.59 5.66
N PRO A 206 9.86 15.94 4.36
CA PRO A 206 9.35 15.07 3.30
C PRO A 206 10.18 13.80 3.04
N ASP A 207 11.46 13.81 3.42
CA ASP A 207 12.42 12.72 3.23
C ASP A 207 12.75 11.98 4.56
N LEU A 208 11.93 12.15 5.60
CA LEU A 208 12.19 11.52 6.91
C LEU A 208 12.01 9.98 6.88
N LEU A 209 11.09 9.48 6.06
CA LEU A 209 10.63 8.08 6.04
C LEU A 209 11.04 7.36 4.74
#